data_AF-V4P3U3-F1
#
_entry.id   AF-V4P3U3-F1
#
_cell.length_a   1.000
_cell.length_b   1.000
_cell.length_c   1.000
_cell.angle_alpha   90.00
_cell.angle_beta   90.00
_cell.angle_gamma   90.00
#
_symmetry.space_group_name_H-M   'P 1'
#
loop_
_entity.id
_entity.type
_entity.pdbx_description
1 polymer ?
#
loop_
_entity_poly.entity_id
_entity_poly.type
_entity_poly.pdbx_seq_one_letter_code
_entity_poly.pdbx_strand_id
1 'polypeptide(L)'
;MKRLSTIAVATALLVLPAVASAADGFVTCQAHQADKNRVLYTVAFPANKADTDALWTKFVAKLADSGYTKSMYSTEASPVTGICNWEKTAAEANTKTENFKAAFVAKGANTMGVSGFPE
;
A
#
# COMPACT_ATOMS: atom_id res chain seq x y z
N MET A 1 -40.31 -6.16 54.57
CA MET A 1 -40.38 -4.84 53.88
C MET A 1 -39.01 -4.17 53.98
N LYS A 2 -38.57 -3.44 52.92
CA LYS A 2 -37.30 -2.68 52.73
C LYS A 2 -36.02 -3.51 52.56
N ARG A 3 -35.08 -3.20 51.67
CA ARG A 3 -34.98 -2.61 50.31
C ARG A 3 -33.48 -2.73 49.95
N LEU A 4 -33.20 -3.15 48.72
CA LEU A 4 -32.08 -2.75 47.83
C LEU A 4 -30.65 -2.61 48.41
N SER A 5 -29.72 -3.35 47.81
CA SER A 5 -28.41 -2.80 47.40
C SER A 5 -27.83 -3.67 46.28
N THR A 6 -28.14 -3.31 45.04
CA THR A 6 -27.49 -3.81 43.83
C THR A 6 -26.07 -3.26 43.79
N ILE A 7 -25.05 -4.10 43.93
CA ILE A 7 -23.66 -3.72 43.67
C ILE A 7 -23.35 -4.12 42.22
N ALA A 8 -23.38 -3.13 41.32
CA ALA A 8 -22.83 -3.27 40.00
C ALA A 8 -21.30 -3.16 40.11
N VAL A 9 -20.59 -4.28 39.98
CA VAL A 9 -19.14 -4.27 39.81
C VAL A 9 -18.86 -3.96 38.33
N ALA A 10 -18.66 -2.69 38.02
CA ALA A 10 -18.13 -2.25 36.74
C ALA A 10 -16.63 -2.55 36.71
N THR A 11 -16.23 -3.74 36.25
CA THR A 11 -14.84 -3.98 35.85
C THR A 11 -14.58 -3.25 34.54
N ALA A 12 -13.88 -2.12 34.66
CA ALA A 12 -13.34 -1.37 33.54
C ALA A 12 -12.49 -2.30 32.64
N LEU A 13 -12.96 -2.54 31.41
CA LEU A 13 -12.07 -2.99 30.35
C LEU A 13 -11.10 -1.84 30.05
N LEU A 14 -9.86 -1.98 30.49
CA LEU A 14 -8.73 -1.24 29.95
C LEU A 14 -8.56 -1.66 28.48
N VAL A 15 -9.30 -1.00 27.59
CA VAL A 15 -9.00 -1.03 26.16
C VAL A 15 -7.72 -0.22 26.01
N LEU A 16 -6.57 -0.89 25.99
CA LEU A 16 -5.33 -0.27 25.56
C LEU A 16 -5.60 0.29 24.15
N PRO A 17 -5.41 1.60 23.90
CA PRO A 17 -5.32 2.04 22.53
C PRO A 17 -4.11 1.33 21.95
N ALA A 18 -4.34 0.44 20.97
CA ALA A 18 -3.29 0.02 20.07
C ALA A 18 -2.70 1.31 19.54
N VAL A 19 -1.50 1.68 20.00
CA VAL A 19 -0.78 2.82 19.49
C VAL A 19 -0.58 2.53 18.02
N ALA A 20 -1.40 3.18 17.18
CA ALA A 20 -1.08 3.28 15.77
C ALA A 20 0.29 3.93 15.75
N SER A 21 1.34 3.14 15.49
CA SER A 21 2.69 3.66 15.36
C SER A 21 2.61 4.78 14.33
N ALA A 22 2.88 6.02 14.77
CA ALA A 22 2.90 7.15 13.87
C ALA A 22 3.89 6.82 12.75
N ALA A 23 3.48 6.99 11.50
CA ALA A 23 4.30 6.70 10.34
C ALA A 23 5.66 7.42 10.48
N ASP A 24 6.75 6.67 10.33
CA ASP A 24 8.12 7.21 10.41
C ASP A 24 8.59 7.86 9.09
N GLY A 25 7.81 7.74 8.02
CA GLY A 25 8.08 8.36 6.72
C GLY A 25 6.96 8.12 5.73
N PHE A 26 7.32 8.05 4.45
CA PHE A 26 6.39 7.92 3.34
C PHE A 26 6.82 6.79 2.42
N VAL A 27 5.85 6.03 1.93
CA VAL A 27 6.06 4.96 0.95
C VAL A 27 5.37 5.30 -0.36
N THR A 28 6.04 4.99 -1.47
CA THR A 28 5.42 4.82 -2.78
C THR A 28 5.61 3.39 -3.25
N CYS A 29 4.63 2.83 -3.94
CA CYS A 29 4.73 1.53 -4.59
C CYS A 29 4.58 1.69 -6.08
N GLN A 30 5.42 1.00 -6.86
CA GLN A 30 5.38 1.04 -8.31
C GLN A 30 5.66 -0.33 -8.90
N ALA A 31 5.02 -0.63 -10.02
CA ALA A 31 5.20 -1.86 -10.77
C ALA A 31 5.13 -1.58 -12.27
N HIS A 32 6.00 -2.22 -13.04
CA HIS A 32 5.88 -2.31 -14.49
C HIS A 32 5.21 -3.62 -14.86
N GLN A 33 4.14 -3.51 -15.64
CA GLN A 33 3.44 -4.59 -16.28
C GLN A 33 3.94 -4.72 -17.72
N ALA A 34 4.75 -5.74 -17.99
CA ALA A 34 5.40 -5.93 -19.28
C ALA A 34 4.40 -6.17 -20.43
N ASP A 35 3.35 -6.96 -20.22
CA ASP A 35 2.39 -7.34 -21.27
C ASP A 35 1.60 -6.15 -21.83
N LYS A 36 1.32 -5.14 -20.99
CA LYS A 36 0.61 -3.92 -21.40
C LYS A 36 1.54 -2.72 -21.57
N ASN A 37 2.85 -2.95 -21.43
CA ASN A 37 3.88 -1.92 -21.31
C ASN A 37 3.40 -0.72 -20.46
N ARG A 38 3.06 -0.99 -19.20
CA ARG A 38 2.38 -0.02 -18.34
C ARG A 38 3.01 0.05 -16.95
N VAL A 39 3.24 1.25 -16.44
CA VAL A 39 3.65 1.49 -15.06
C VAL A 39 2.43 1.81 -14.20
N LEU A 40 2.24 1.03 -13.15
CA LEU A 40 1.23 1.20 -12.11
C LEU A 40 1.91 1.76 -10.87
N TYR A 41 1.37 2.80 -10.24
CA TYR A 41 2.04 3.43 -9.11
C TYR A 41 1.05 4.02 -8.09
N THR A 42 1.51 4.20 -6.87
CA THR A 42 0.79 4.97 -5.84
C THR A 42 1.39 6.36 -5.72
N VAL A 43 0.61 7.31 -5.22
CA VAL A 43 1.18 8.52 -4.62
C VAL A 43 1.83 8.17 -3.28
N ALA A 44 2.73 9.02 -2.80
CA ALA A 44 3.32 8.84 -1.48
C ALA A 44 2.25 8.84 -0.38
N PHE A 45 2.32 7.87 0.52
CA PHE A 45 1.44 7.76 1.68
C PHE A 45 2.25 7.51 2.96
N PRO A 46 1.77 7.94 4.14
CA PRO A 46 2.50 7.73 5.39
C PRO A 46 2.59 6.23 5.73
N ALA A 47 3.79 5.74 6.00
CA ALA A 47 4.03 4.36 6.44
C ALA A 47 5.39 4.22 7.14
N ASN A 48 5.57 3.12 7.89
CA ASN A 48 6.87 2.85 8.50
C ASN A 48 7.80 2.14 7.53
N LYS A 49 9.10 2.41 7.65
CA LYS A 49 10.12 1.73 6.84
C LYS A 49 10.04 0.21 6.97
N ALA A 50 9.76 -0.29 8.18
CA ALA A 50 9.62 -1.72 8.46
C ALA A 50 8.46 -2.39 7.71
N ASP A 51 7.44 -1.62 7.28
CA ASP A 51 6.25 -2.14 6.62
C ASP A 51 6.42 -2.25 5.10
N THR A 52 7.54 -1.77 4.54
CA THR A 52 7.74 -1.64 3.08
C THR A 52 7.56 -2.97 2.32
N ASP A 53 8.10 -4.07 2.83
CA ASP A 53 8.00 -5.39 2.19
C ASP A 53 6.57 -5.95 2.27
N ALA A 54 5.89 -5.73 3.39
CA ALA A 54 4.50 -6.11 3.57
C ALA A 54 3.57 -5.28 2.66
N LEU A 55 3.87 -3.99 2.50
CA LEU A 55 3.17 -3.08 1.59
C LEU A 55 3.36 -3.50 0.13
N TRP A 56 4.56 -3.93 -0.26
CA TRP A 56 4.79 -4.47 -1.60
C TRP A 56 3.92 -5.70 -1.87
N THR A 57 3.88 -6.65 -0.94
CA THR A 57 3.02 -7.83 -1.05
C THR A 57 1.54 -7.45 -1.21
N LYS A 58 1.04 -6.50 -0.39
CA LYS A 58 -0.33 -6.00 -0.47
C LYS A 58 -0.61 -5.26 -1.78
N PHE A 59 0.35 -4.49 -2.28
CA PHE A 59 0.22 -3.77 -3.54
C PHE A 59 0.10 -4.75 -4.72
N VAL A 60 0.94 -5.77 -4.79
CA VAL A 60 0.85 -6.81 -5.83
C VAL A 60 -0.50 -7.54 -5.77
N ALA A 61 -0.98 -7.90 -4.58
CA ALA A 61 -2.31 -8.49 -4.41
C ALA A 61 -3.43 -7.56 -4.90
N LYS A 62 -3.39 -6.28 -4.52
CA LYS A 62 -4.35 -5.26 -5.00
C LYS A 62 -4.35 -5.14 -6.52
N LEU A 63 -3.17 -5.17 -7.15
CA LEU A 63 -3.05 -5.13 -8.61
C LEU A 63 -3.70 -6.33 -9.27
N ALA A 64 -3.57 -7.52 -8.67
CA ALA A 64 -4.22 -8.74 -9.14
C ALA A 64 -5.74 -8.68 -9.01
N ASP A 65 -6.25 -8.30 -7.83
CA ASP A 65 -7.68 -8.19 -7.56
C ASP A 65 -8.36 -7.15 -8.44
N SER A 66 -7.70 -6.02 -8.66
CA SER A 66 -8.23 -4.91 -9.49
C SER A 66 -8.11 -5.18 -10.99
N GLY A 67 -7.64 -6.38 -11.38
CA GLY A 67 -7.58 -6.82 -12.76
C GLY A 67 -6.45 -6.18 -13.58
N TYR A 68 -5.52 -5.47 -12.94
CA TYR A 68 -4.40 -4.88 -13.65
C TYR A 68 -3.50 -5.95 -14.27
N THR A 69 -3.27 -7.06 -13.57
CA THR A 69 -2.45 -8.21 -14.02
C THR A 69 -3.23 -9.26 -14.82
N LYS A 70 -4.53 -9.04 -15.12
CA LYS A 70 -5.33 -9.98 -15.91
C LYS A 70 -4.88 -9.99 -17.38
N SER A 71 -3.91 -10.85 -17.67
CA SER A 71 -3.77 -11.62 -18.92
C SER A 71 -4.40 -13.01 -18.66
N MET A 72 -5.68 -13.04 -18.29
CA MET A 72 -6.36 -14.17 -17.64
C MET A 72 -6.66 -15.40 -18.54
N TYR A 73 -5.98 -15.56 -19.68
CA TYR A 73 -5.95 -16.79 -20.49
C TYR A 73 -4.55 -17.40 -20.61
N SER A 74 -3.58 -16.89 -19.84
CA SER A 74 -2.27 -17.50 -19.68
C SER A 74 -2.15 -17.97 -18.23
N THR A 75 -1.69 -19.19 -18.02
CA THR A 75 -1.50 -19.84 -16.71
C THR A 75 -0.41 -19.21 -15.83
N GLU A 76 0.06 -18.01 -16.16
CA GLU A 76 1.15 -17.33 -15.46
C GLU A 76 0.71 -15.90 -15.09
N ALA A 77 0.86 -15.53 -13.82
CA ALA A 77 0.73 -14.14 -13.43
C ALA A 77 1.79 -13.34 -14.22
N SER A 78 1.35 -12.40 -15.07
CA SER A 78 2.29 -11.49 -15.76
C SER A 78 3.29 -10.95 -14.72
N PRO A 79 4.60 -11.15 -14.90
CA PRO A 79 5.58 -10.73 -13.91
C PRO A 79 5.53 -9.21 -13.79
N VAL A 80 4.97 -8.73 -12.68
CA VAL A 80 5.04 -7.32 -12.31
C VAL A 80 6.38 -7.09 -11.62
N THR A 81 7.33 -6.48 -12.34
CA THR A 81 8.59 -6.05 -11.74
C THR A 81 8.39 -4.71 -11.08
N GLY A 82 8.68 -4.60 -9.79
CA GLY A 82 8.45 -3.38 -9.05
C GLY A 82 9.02 -3.41 -7.65
N ILE A 83 8.69 -2.39 -6.89
CA ILE A 83 9.20 -2.16 -5.54
C ILE A 83 8.28 -1.17 -4.82
N CYS A 84 8.23 -1.25 -3.49
CA CYS A 84 7.83 -0.12 -2.66
C CYS A 84 9.08 0.56 -2.10
N ASN A 85 9.16 1.88 -2.21
CA ASN A 85 10.27 2.67 -1.66
C ASN A 85 9.77 3.47 -0.47
N TRP A 86 10.50 3.38 0.63
CA TRP A 86 10.32 4.28 1.77
C TRP A 86 11.29 5.46 1.67
N GLU A 87 10.82 6.65 2.02
CA GLU A 87 11.61 7.86 2.19
C GLU A 87 11.15 8.69 3.39
N LYS A 88 12.03 9.59 3.86
CA LYS A 88 11.72 10.50 4.96
C LYS A 88 10.63 11.51 4.60
N THR A 89 10.54 11.91 3.33
CA THR A 89 9.55 12.88 2.86
C THR A 89 8.74 12.34 1.69
N ALA A 90 7.50 12.81 1.57
CA ALA A 90 6.63 12.48 0.44
C ALA A 90 7.22 12.92 -0.90
N ALA A 91 7.95 14.06 -0.92
CA ALA A 91 8.59 14.57 -2.12
C ALA A 91 9.67 13.60 -2.64
N GLU A 92 10.55 13.11 -1.75
CA GLU A 92 11.58 12.13 -2.10
C GLU A 92 10.97 10.81 -2.62
N ALA A 93 9.94 10.30 -1.94
CA ALA A 93 9.25 9.08 -2.36
C ALA A 93 8.61 9.25 -3.76
N ASN A 94 7.95 10.38 -4.01
CA ASN A 94 7.36 10.69 -5.30
C ASN A 94 8.42 10.87 -6.38
N THR A 95 9.55 11.54 -6.10
CA THR A 95 10.66 11.66 -7.07
C THR A 95 11.20 10.31 -7.49
N LYS A 96 11.33 9.34 -6.57
CA LYS A 96 11.73 7.97 -6.94
C LYS A 96 10.72 7.30 -7.86
N THR A 97 9.43 7.47 -7.60
CA THR A 97 8.36 6.97 -8.48
C THR A 97 8.38 7.63 -9.85
N GLU A 98 8.59 8.95 -9.91
CA GLU A 98 8.71 9.68 -11.18
C GLU A 98 9.93 9.22 -11.99
N ASN A 99 11.09 9.00 -11.35
CA ASN A 99 12.28 8.46 -12.01
C ASN A 99 12.03 7.05 -12.56
N PHE A 100 11.35 6.20 -11.79
CA PHE A 100 10.93 4.88 -12.26
C PHE A 100 10.01 5.00 -13.48
N LYS A 101 8.96 5.83 -13.40
CA LYS A 101 8.04 6.10 -14.52
C LYS A 101 8.80 6.56 -15.76
N ALA A 102 9.68 7.56 -15.63
CA ALA A 102 10.44 8.13 -16.74
C ALA A 102 11.28 7.07 -17.47
N ALA A 103 11.91 6.14 -16.74
CA ALA A 103 12.73 5.07 -17.31
C ALA A 103 11.94 4.11 -18.23
N PHE A 104 10.64 3.91 -17.97
CA PHE A 104 9.76 3.10 -18.79
C PHE A 104 9.00 3.91 -19.84
N VAL A 105 8.61 5.15 -19.53
CA VAL A 105 8.00 6.08 -20.51
C VAL A 105 8.95 6.35 -21.68
N ALA A 106 10.25 6.50 -21.41
CA ALA A 106 11.28 6.60 -22.45
C ALA A 106 11.33 5.36 -23.37
N LYS A 107 10.77 4.22 -22.93
CA LYS A 107 10.63 2.96 -23.67
C LYS A 107 9.20 2.75 -24.20
N GLY A 108 8.38 3.80 -24.21
CA GLY A 108 7.01 3.79 -24.73
C GLY A 108 5.95 3.25 -23.76
N ALA A 109 6.26 3.15 -22.46
CA ALA A 109 5.27 2.70 -21.48
C ALA A 109 4.26 3.81 -21.15
N ASN A 110 3.00 3.43 -20.95
CA ASN A 110 1.98 4.30 -20.35
C ASN A 110 2.06 4.25 -18.82
N THR A 111 1.55 5.27 -18.12
CA THR A 111 1.55 5.29 -16.63
C THR A 111 0.14 5.46 -16.08
N MET A 112 -0.13 4.86 -14.93
CA MET A 112 -1.46 4.87 -14.30
C MET A 112 -1.33 4.84 -12.78
N GLY A 113 -1.98 5.80 -12.11
CA GLY A 113 -2.10 5.81 -10.65
C GLY A 113 -3.07 4.73 -10.18
N VAL A 114 -2.72 4.04 -9.09
CA VAL A 114 -3.55 3.04 -8.41
C VAL A 114 -4.30 3.74 -7.29
N SER A 115 -5.63 3.70 -7.33
CA SER A 115 -6.50 4.26 -6.29
C SER A 115 -6.92 3.21 -5.25
N GLY A 116 -7.30 3.65 -4.05
CA GLY A 116 -7.74 2.76 -2.97
C GLY A 116 -6.62 1.90 -2.39
N PHE A 117 -5.40 2.46 -2.32
CA PHE A 117 -4.24 1.90 -1.63
C PHE A 117 -3.41 3.07 -1.08
N PRO A 118 -3.03 3.10 0.22
CA PRO A 118 -3.36 2.16 1.29
C PRO A 118 -4.72 2.43 1.97
N GLU A 119 -5.51 3.38 1.42
CA GLU A 119 -6.76 3.93 1.95
C GLU A 119 -7.72 2.92 2.60
#